data_AF-A0A7X2TX24-F1
#
_entry.id   AF-A0A7X2TX24-F1
#
_cell.length_a   1.000
_cell.length_b   1.000
_cell.length_c   1.000
_cell.angle_alpha   90.00
_cell.angle_beta   90.00
_cell.angle_gamma   90.00
#
_symmetry.space_group_name_H-M   'P 1'
#
loop_
_entity.id
_entity.type
_entity.pdbx_description
1 polymer ?
#
loop_
_entity_poly.entity_id
_entity_poly.type
_entity_poly.pdbx_seq_one_letter_code
_entity_poly.pdbx_strand_id
1 'polypeptide(L)'
;MIDQFNTLDVGDNLRHNGRLVVGEALGDLGGVGIAYKAYKRSLRGQAAPPAIDGYTADQRFFLAFARVWGSQYRPEALRMQLQTNPHPVSRFRANGTLMNIPEFHDAFGCKPGDAMVRPPEKQCKLW
;
A
#
# COMPACT_ATOMS: atom_id res chain seq x y z
N MET A 1 -4.99 -8.24 -7.94
CA MET A 1 -5.09 -8.20 -6.47
C MET A 1 -5.19 -9.56 -5.80
N ILE A 2 -6.14 -10.45 -6.18
CA ILE A 2 -6.28 -11.77 -5.53
C ILE A 2 -4.96 -12.54 -5.49
N ASP A 3 -4.31 -12.72 -6.65
CA ASP A 3 -3.03 -13.46 -6.73
C ASP A 3 -1.88 -12.76 -6.00
N GLN A 4 -1.95 -11.43 -5.88
CA GLN A 4 -0.98 -10.70 -5.06
C GLN A 4 -1.10 -11.10 -3.60
N PHE A 5 -2.29 -10.99 -3.01
CA PHE A 5 -2.48 -11.30 -1.60
C PHE A 5 -2.34 -12.79 -1.28
N ASN A 6 -2.57 -13.67 -2.27
CA ASN A 6 -2.25 -15.09 -2.14
C ASN A 6 -0.74 -15.38 -2.05
N THR A 7 0.16 -14.46 -2.43
CA THR A 7 1.61 -14.71 -2.46
C THR A 7 2.38 -13.99 -1.37
N LEU A 8 1.81 -12.95 -0.77
CA LEU A 8 2.44 -12.16 0.28
C LEU A 8 2.52 -12.95 1.60
N ASP A 9 3.75 -13.23 2.04
CA ASP A 9 4.02 -13.93 3.29
C ASP A 9 3.86 -12.98 4.50
N VAL A 10 2.99 -13.35 5.42
CA VAL A 10 2.70 -12.58 6.64
C VAL A 10 3.49 -13.04 7.86
N GLY A 11 4.38 -14.01 7.71
CA GLY A 11 5.12 -14.70 8.76
C GLY A 11 4.70 -16.16 8.86
N ASP A 12 5.62 -17.04 9.29
CA ASP A 12 5.40 -18.48 9.44
C ASP A 12 4.85 -19.16 8.16
N ASN A 13 5.22 -18.64 6.98
CA ASN A 13 4.74 -19.12 5.67
C ASN A 13 3.21 -19.00 5.50
N LEU A 14 2.55 -18.17 6.33
CA LEU A 14 1.14 -17.86 6.25
C LEU A 14 0.89 -16.80 5.17
N ARG A 15 -0.27 -16.88 4.52
CA ARG A 15 -0.69 -15.98 3.43
C ARG A 15 -2.16 -15.60 3.64
N HIS A 16 -2.57 -14.46 3.08
CA HIS A 16 -3.99 -14.11 3.02
C HIS A 16 -4.75 -15.06 2.11
N ASN A 17 -6.06 -15.18 2.35
CA ASN A 17 -6.98 -15.58 1.29
C ASN A 17 -7.27 -14.35 0.41
N GLY A 18 -6.66 -14.28 -0.77
CA GLY A 18 -6.81 -13.16 -1.69
C GLY A 18 -8.24 -12.88 -2.10
N ARG A 19 -9.11 -13.91 -2.17
CA ARG A 19 -10.55 -13.74 -2.47
C ARG A 19 -11.30 -13.10 -1.31
N LEU A 20 -10.91 -13.41 -0.08
CA LEU A 20 -11.50 -12.80 1.12
C LEU A 20 -11.19 -11.31 1.19
N VAL A 21 -9.95 -10.92 0.85
CA VAL A 21 -9.47 -9.54 1.07
C VAL A 21 -9.57 -8.60 -0.13
N VAL A 22 -9.95 -9.10 -1.30
CA VAL A 22 -9.88 -8.31 -2.55
C VAL A 22 -10.72 -7.04 -2.51
N GLY A 23 -11.89 -7.06 -1.87
CA GLY A 23 -12.77 -5.88 -1.78
C GLY A 23 -12.08 -4.71 -1.07
N GLU A 24 -11.61 -4.94 0.15
CA GLU A 24 -10.92 -3.94 0.96
C GLU A 24 -9.55 -3.56 0.38
N ALA A 25 -8.83 -4.52 -0.21
CA ALA A 25 -7.56 -4.24 -0.88
C ALA A 25 -7.72 -3.32 -2.10
N LEU A 26 -8.82 -3.46 -2.86
CA LEU A 26 -9.16 -2.53 -3.94
C LEU A 26 -9.63 -1.18 -3.40
N GLY A 27 -10.31 -1.16 -2.25
CA GLY A 27 -10.66 0.05 -1.52
C GLY A 27 -9.42 0.86 -1.11
N ASP A 28 -8.42 0.20 -0.52
CA ASP A 28 -7.14 0.81 -0.17
C ASP A 28 -6.43 1.39 -1.39
N LEU A 29 -6.37 0.63 -2.49
CA LEU A 29 -5.74 1.04 -3.75
C LEU A 29 -6.42 2.25 -4.37
N GLY A 30 -7.74 2.19 -4.53
CA GLY A 30 -8.52 3.30 -5.09
C GLY A 30 -8.46 4.54 -4.20
N GLY A 31 -8.59 4.35 -2.87
CA GLY A 31 -8.55 5.42 -1.89
C GLY A 31 -7.24 6.20 -1.91
N VAL A 32 -6.09 5.51 -1.84
CA VAL A 32 -4.78 6.18 -1.86
C VAL A 32 -4.50 6.84 -3.21
N GLY A 33 -4.90 6.21 -4.33
CA GLY A 33 -4.74 6.77 -5.66
C GLY A 33 -5.54 8.07 -5.85
N ILE A 34 -6.81 8.09 -5.44
CA ILE A 34 -7.67 9.29 -5.50
C ILE A 34 -7.14 10.36 -4.54
N ALA A 35 -6.76 9.99 -3.32
CA ALA A 35 -6.19 10.93 -2.35
C ALA A 35 -4.90 11.58 -2.86
N TYR A 36 -4.03 10.83 -3.54
CA TYR A 36 -2.80 11.38 -4.11
C TYR A 36 -3.10 12.36 -5.24
N LYS A 37 -4.01 12.00 -6.16
CA LYS A 37 -4.51 12.90 -7.22
C LYS A 37 -5.09 14.19 -6.62
N ALA A 38 -5.87 14.08 -5.54
CA ALA A 38 -6.46 15.23 -4.84
C ALA A 38 -5.40 16.12 -4.19
N TYR A 39 -4.39 15.53 -3.55
CA TYR A 39 -3.25 16.27 -2.99
C TYR A 39 -2.48 17.04 -4.09
N LYS A 40 -2.17 16.42 -5.23
CA LYS A 40 -1.51 17.14 -6.33
C LYS A 40 -2.38 18.29 -6.87
N ARG A 41 -3.70 18.09 -6.94
CA ARG A 41 -4.65 19.16 -7.33
C ARG A 41 -4.73 20.29 -6.30
N SER A 42 -4.61 20.00 -5.00
CA SER A 42 -4.68 21.03 -3.95
C SER A 42 -3.51 22.01 -4.01
N LEU A 43 -2.39 21.65 -4.66
CA LEU A 43 -1.27 22.55 -4.91
C LEU A 43 -1.61 23.67 -5.91
N ARG A 44 -2.70 23.55 -6.68
CA ARG A 44 -3.13 24.56 -7.67
C ARG A 44 -2.02 25.01 -8.64
N GLY A 45 -1.14 24.08 -9.03
CA GLY A 45 0.00 24.36 -9.91
C GLY A 45 1.20 25.03 -9.22
N GLN A 46 1.13 25.29 -7.92
CA GLN A 46 2.28 25.76 -7.14
C GLN A 46 3.29 24.63 -6.92
N ALA A 47 4.54 25.01 -6.66
CA ALA A 47 5.57 24.07 -6.26
C ALA A 47 5.14 23.29 -5.00
N ALA A 48 5.60 22.03 -4.90
CA ALA A 48 5.37 21.24 -3.70
C ALA A 48 6.00 21.94 -2.48
N PRO A 49 5.40 21.83 -1.29
CA PRO A 49 5.97 22.39 -0.07
C PRO A 49 7.41 21.88 0.15
N PRO A 50 8.27 22.66 0.84
CA PRO A 50 9.62 22.24 1.17
C PRO A 50 9.67 20.88 1.88
N ALA A 51 10.83 20.24 1.82
CA ALA A 51 11.09 19.03 2.58
C ALA A 51 10.98 19.32 4.09
N ILE A 52 10.46 18.36 4.84
CA ILE A 52 10.36 18.38 6.30
C ILE A 52 11.01 17.11 6.79
N ASP A 53 11.93 17.21 7.73
CA ASP A 53 12.71 16.09 8.29
C ASP A 53 13.40 15.23 7.22
N GLY A 54 13.88 15.86 6.14
CA GLY A 54 14.55 15.17 5.04
C GLY A 54 13.62 14.49 4.02
N TYR A 55 12.29 14.59 4.19
CA TYR A 55 11.31 13.98 3.29
C TYR A 55 10.60 15.00 2.41
N THR A 56 10.53 14.72 1.10
CA THR A 56 9.75 15.50 0.14
C THR A 56 8.26 15.41 0.47
N ALA A 57 7.46 16.37 -0.02
CA ALA A 57 6.02 16.36 0.25
C ALA A 57 5.32 15.08 -0.27
N ASP A 58 5.77 14.53 -1.40
CA ASP A 58 5.24 13.28 -1.97
C ASP A 58 5.65 12.07 -1.11
N GLN A 59 6.89 12.00 -0.62
CA GLN A 59 7.31 10.97 0.35
C GLN A 59 6.48 11.06 1.64
N ARG A 60 6.24 12.26 2.15
CA ARG A 60 5.43 12.47 3.36
C ARG A 60 3.98 12.03 3.18
N PHE A 61 3.39 12.22 2.00
CA PHE A 61 2.05 11.70 1.70
C PHE A 61 1.99 10.18 1.92
N PHE A 62 2.91 9.44 1.32
CA PHE A 62 2.94 7.98 1.44
C PHE A 62 3.36 7.50 2.84
N LEU A 63 4.26 8.23 3.53
CA LEU A 63 4.58 7.96 4.93
C LEU A 63 3.34 8.15 5.83
N ALA A 64 2.54 9.20 5.60
CA ALA A 64 1.31 9.43 6.35
C ALA A 64 0.30 8.30 6.11
N PHE A 65 0.12 7.88 4.85
CA PHE A 65 -0.71 6.71 4.51
C PHE A 65 -0.23 5.44 5.24
N ALA A 66 1.08 5.15 5.19
CA ALA A 66 1.64 3.95 5.84
C ALA A 66 1.51 3.99 7.36
N ARG A 67 1.68 5.17 7.99
CA ARG A 67 1.62 5.34 9.45
C ARG A 67 0.27 4.97 10.06
N VAL A 68 -0.85 5.20 9.35
CA VAL A 68 -2.19 4.81 9.80
C VAL A 68 -2.30 3.29 10.04
N TRP A 69 -1.48 2.51 9.34
CA TRP A 69 -1.46 1.05 9.43
C TRP A 69 -0.38 0.50 10.39
N GLY A 70 0.26 1.35 11.19
CA GLY A 70 1.21 0.91 12.20
C GLY A 70 0.54 0.04 13.27
N SER A 71 0.66 -1.28 13.15
CA SER A 71 0.04 -2.24 14.09
C SER A 71 0.85 -3.52 14.19
N GLN A 72 0.66 -4.25 15.29
CA GLN A 72 1.24 -5.56 15.54
C GLN A 72 0.16 -6.50 16.07
N TYR A 73 0.30 -7.79 15.80
CA TYR A 73 -0.65 -8.81 16.20
C TYR A 73 0.06 -9.87 17.05
N ARG A 74 -0.65 -10.41 18.05
CA ARG A 74 -0.26 -11.70 18.65
C ARG A 74 -0.39 -12.80 17.59
N PRO A 75 0.44 -13.86 17.60
CA PRO A 75 0.39 -14.91 16.58
C PRO A 75 -0.99 -15.57 16.41
N GLU A 76 -1.72 -15.78 17.50
CA GLU A 76 -3.06 -16.37 17.50
C GLU A 76 -4.08 -15.41 16.86
N ALA A 77 -3.98 -14.13 17.20
CA ALA A 77 -4.81 -13.08 16.60
C ALA A 77 -4.53 -12.93 15.11
N LEU A 78 -3.26 -12.99 14.68
CA LEU A 78 -2.89 -12.98 13.27
C LEU A 78 -3.54 -14.14 12.51
N ARG A 79 -3.45 -15.36 13.03
CA ARG A 79 -4.08 -16.55 12.40
C ARG A 79 -5.59 -16.41 12.28
N MET A 80 -6.25 -15.90 13.32
CA MET A 80 -7.69 -15.64 13.29
C MET A 80 -8.05 -14.60 12.22
N GLN A 81 -7.31 -13.48 12.18
CA GLN A 81 -7.54 -12.40 11.21
C GLN A 81 -7.45 -12.88 9.76
N LEU A 82 -6.48 -13.75 9.44
CA LEU A 82 -6.32 -14.32 8.10
C LEU A 82 -7.49 -15.19 7.65
N GLN A 83 -8.26 -15.74 8.58
CA GLN A 83 -9.40 -16.62 8.30
C GLN A 83 -10.72 -15.87 8.24
N THR A 84 -10.90 -14.79 9.02
CA THR A 84 -12.21 -14.19 9.25
C THR A 84 -12.33 -12.72 8.84
N ASN A 85 -11.23 -11.97 8.78
CA ASN A 85 -11.29 -10.54 8.48
C ASN A 85 -11.20 -10.30 6.95
N PRO A 86 -12.14 -9.56 6.35
CA PRO A 86 -12.05 -9.15 4.94
C PRO A 86 -10.97 -8.10 4.67
N HIS A 87 -10.34 -7.51 5.70
CA HIS A 87 -9.25 -6.56 5.50
C HIS A 87 -7.90 -7.30 5.44
N PRO A 88 -6.98 -6.91 4.54
CA PRO A 88 -5.59 -7.31 4.69
C PRO A 88 -5.05 -6.90 6.07
N VAL A 89 -4.12 -7.68 6.61
CA VAL A 89 -3.43 -7.33 7.86
C VAL A 89 -2.64 -6.03 7.67
N SER A 90 -2.53 -5.20 8.71
CA SER A 90 -2.14 -3.78 8.57
C SER A 90 -0.86 -3.55 7.75
N ARG A 91 0.20 -4.35 7.95
CA ARG A 91 1.45 -4.26 7.16
C ARG A 91 1.20 -4.32 5.65
N PHE A 92 0.26 -5.15 5.20
CA PHE A 92 -0.05 -5.32 3.78
C PHE A 92 -1.16 -4.41 3.26
N ARG A 93 -1.92 -3.74 4.14
CA ARG A 93 -2.71 -2.56 3.74
C ARG A 93 -1.80 -1.42 3.29
N ALA A 94 -0.67 -1.24 3.97
CA ALA A 94 0.39 -0.32 3.52
C ALA A 94 1.16 -0.91 2.32
N ASN A 95 1.95 -1.97 2.55
CA ASN A 95 2.92 -2.42 1.57
C ASN A 95 2.28 -3.03 0.33
N GLY A 96 1.26 -3.89 0.50
CA GLY A 96 0.56 -4.53 -0.62
C GLY A 96 -0.12 -3.51 -1.53
N THR A 97 -0.66 -2.44 -0.96
CA THR A 97 -1.26 -1.34 -1.73
C THR A 97 -0.20 -0.55 -2.48
N LEU A 98 0.83 -0.05 -1.78
CA LEU A 98 1.87 0.81 -2.36
C LEU A 98 2.73 0.12 -3.43
N MET A 99 2.84 -1.22 -3.38
CA MET A 99 3.46 -2.04 -4.43
C MET A 99 2.85 -1.87 -5.83
N ASN A 100 1.64 -1.29 -5.92
CA ASN A 100 0.92 -1.06 -7.17
C ASN A 100 0.88 0.43 -7.56
N ILE A 101 1.54 1.33 -6.82
CA ILE A 101 1.45 2.79 -7.02
C ILE A 101 2.77 3.31 -7.64
N PRO A 102 2.81 3.61 -8.95
CA PRO A 102 3.99 4.17 -9.61
C PRO A 102 4.52 5.42 -8.93
N GLU A 103 3.63 6.30 -8.46
CA GLU A 103 4.02 7.56 -7.82
C GLU A 103 4.72 7.34 -6.48
N PHE A 104 4.46 6.22 -5.80
CA PHE A 104 5.23 5.80 -4.62
C PHE A 104 6.63 5.34 -5.05
N HIS A 105 6.73 4.54 -6.12
CA HIS A 105 8.02 4.12 -6.65
C HIS A 105 8.89 5.32 -7.03
N ASP A 106 8.31 6.32 -7.71
CA ASP A 106 9.01 7.55 -8.09
C ASP A 106 9.44 8.36 -6.87
N ALA A 107 8.54 8.53 -5.88
CA ALA A 107 8.82 9.30 -4.67
C ALA A 107 9.98 8.72 -3.83
N PHE A 108 10.17 7.40 -3.86
CA PHE A 108 11.24 6.71 -3.12
C PHE A 108 12.37 6.19 -4.01
N GLY A 109 12.34 6.48 -5.31
CA GLY A 109 13.35 6.01 -6.27
C GLY A 109 13.46 4.49 -6.37
N CYS A 110 12.35 3.77 -6.19
CA CYS A 110 12.31 2.32 -6.30
C CYS A 110 12.56 1.87 -7.76
N LYS A 111 13.30 0.79 -7.92
CA LYS A 111 13.71 0.25 -9.23
C LYS A 111 13.00 -1.07 -9.52
N PRO A 112 12.85 -1.45 -10.81
CA PRO A 112 12.38 -2.78 -11.16
C PRO A 112 13.20 -3.87 -10.46
N GLY A 113 12.51 -4.80 -9.79
CA GLY A 113 13.13 -5.86 -8.99
C GLY A 113 13.21 -5.58 -7.49
N ASP A 114 13.04 -4.32 -7.06
CA ASP A 114 12.93 -4.01 -5.64
C ASP A 114 11.67 -4.65 -5.04
N ALA A 115 11.73 -5.04 -3.76
CA ALA A 115 10.64 -5.74 -3.08
C ALA A 115 9.30 -4.99 -3.12
N MET A 116 9.35 -3.66 -3.18
CA MET A 116 8.18 -2.80 -3.24
C MET A 116 7.69 -2.51 -4.66
N VAL A 117 8.29 -3.08 -5.70
CA VAL A 117 7.92 -2.81 -7.09
C VAL A 117 7.36 -4.07 -7.74
N ARG A 118 6.07 -4.06 -8.07
CA ARG A 118 5.49 -5.09 -8.94
C ARG A 118 5.80 -4.78 -10.41
N PRO A 119 6.05 -5.80 -11.24
CA PRO A 119 6.16 -5.62 -12.69
C PRO A 119 4.93 -4.87 -13.24
N PRO A 120 5.09 -3.90 -14.15
CA PRO A 120 3.98 -3.07 -14.64
C PRO A 120 2.76 -3.86 -15.11
N GLU A 121 2.97 -5.01 -15.74
CA GLU A 121 1.93 -5.94 -16.23
C GLU A 121 1.21 -6.71 -15.11
N LYS A 122 1.80 -6.76 -13.91
CA LYS A 122 1.23 -7.39 -12.70
C LYS A 122 0.72 -6.37 -11.68
N GLN A 123 0.91 -5.07 -11.94
CA GLN A 123 0.35 -4.00 -11.12
C GLN A 123 -1.16 -3.96 -11.32
N CYS A 124 -1.90 -4.01 -10.23
CA CYS A 124 -3.33 -3.80 -10.29
C CYS A 124 -3.59 -2.30 -10.45
N LYS A 125 -4.32 -1.90 -11.49
CA LYS A 125 -4.74 -0.52 -11.72
C LYS A 125 -6.26 -0.47 -11.72
N LEU A 126 -6.82 0.36 -10.86
CA LEU A 126 -8.26 0.56 -10.74
C LEU A 126 -8.51 2.03 -10.39
N TRP A 127 -9.42 2.67 -11.13
CA TRP A 127 -9.87 4.07 -10.95
C TRP A 127 -8.87 5.20 -11.30
#